data_AF-A0A5D3FLK1-F1
#
_entry.id   AF-A0A5D3FLK1-F1
#
_cell.length_a   1.000
_cell.length_b   1.000
_cell.length_c   1.000
_cell.angle_alpha   90.00
_cell.angle_beta   90.00
_cell.angle_gamma   90.00
#
_symmetry.space_group_name_H-M   'P 1'
#
loop_
_entity.id
_entity.type
_entity.pdbx_description
1 polymer ?
#
loop_
_entity_poly.entity_id
_entity_poly.type
_entity_poly.pdbx_seq_one_letter_code
_entity_poly.pdbx_strand_id
1 'polypeptide(L)'
;MKKYTFLILLTLLFIGCDKKEEELGELSLVQTVWNGERISYEDGEEVRVDNLWLFFKTESEVDIKFGEAGRYNNLDYSFKNKVVHFGLNTKYLVGDWVITNRTQNTLQLTYGIGLPKYSVLTLTKVY
;
A
#
# COMPACT_ATOMS: atom_id res chain seq x y z
N MET A 1 -56.78 -16.75 -5.19
CA MET A 1 -55.84 -15.73 -5.71
C MET A 1 -54.57 -15.75 -4.87
N LYS A 2 -53.47 -15.25 -5.43
CA LYS A 2 -52.07 -15.70 -5.26
C LYS A 2 -51.44 -15.47 -3.88
N LYS A 3 -50.60 -16.44 -3.48
CA LYS A 3 -49.58 -16.36 -2.42
C LYS A 3 -48.43 -15.48 -2.88
N TYR A 4 -47.90 -14.61 -2.01
CA TYR A 4 -46.58 -14.01 -2.19
C TYR A 4 -45.81 -14.05 -0.88
N THR A 5 -44.97 -15.10 -0.77
CA THR A 5 -43.85 -15.18 0.16
C THR A 5 -42.82 -14.15 -0.28
N PHE A 6 -42.56 -13.13 0.52
CA PHE A 6 -41.44 -12.21 0.31
C PHE A 6 -40.24 -12.72 1.11
N LEU A 7 -39.41 -13.52 0.45
CA LEU A 7 -38.07 -13.86 0.93
C LEU A 7 -37.10 -12.85 0.30
N ILE A 8 -36.74 -11.80 1.03
CA ILE A 8 -35.71 -10.85 0.56
C ILE A 8 -34.35 -11.46 0.89
N LEU A 9 -33.77 -12.10 -0.13
CA LEU A 9 -32.40 -12.55 -0.18
C LEU A 9 -31.50 -11.31 -0.40
N LEU A 10 -31.01 -10.68 0.67
CA LEU A 10 -30.06 -9.57 0.60
C LEU A 10 -28.76 -9.92 1.32
N THR A 11 -28.06 -10.95 0.84
CA THR A 11 -26.75 -11.37 1.40
C THR A 11 -25.75 -11.73 0.30
N LEU A 12 -25.65 -10.91 -0.76
CA LEU A 12 -24.69 -11.18 -1.86
C LEU A 12 -23.73 -10.02 -2.19
N LEU A 13 -23.69 -8.93 -1.42
CA LEU A 13 -22.83 -7.79 -1.73
C LEU A 13 -21.51 -7.70 -0.93
N PHE A 14 -21.25 -8.62 0.02
CA PHE A 14 -20.02 -8.57 0.83
C PHE A 14 -18.96 -9.62 0.49
N ILE A 15 -19.25 -10.57 -0.41
CA ILE A 15 -18.36 -11.73 -0.65
C ILE A 15 -17.25 -11.43 -1.68
N GLY A 16 -17.30 -10.28 -2.36
CA GLY A 16 -16.41 -9.99 -3.50
C GLY A 16 -15.02 -9.46 -3.15
N CYS A 17 -14.84 -8.85 -1.98
CA CYS A 17 -13.56 -8.22 -1.62
C CYS A 17 -12.60 -9.20 -0.93
N ASP A 18 -13.12 -10.02 -0.01
CA ASP A 18 -12.29 -10.93 0.80
C ASP A 18 -11.70 -12.10 0.01
N LYS A 19 -12.43 -12.62 -0.98
CA LYS A 19 -11.97 -13.77 -1.79
C LYS A 19 -10.67 -13.50 -2.54
N LYS A 20 -10.46 -12.27 -3.02
CA LYS A 20 -9.23 -11.90 -3.74
C LYS A 20 -8.01 -11.86 -2.81
N GLU A 21 -8.20 -11.54 -1.54
CA GLU A 21 -7.12 -11.47 -0.57
C GLU A 21 -6.76 -12.87 -0.05
N GLU A 22 -7.75 -13.74 0.13
CA GLU A 22 -7.57 -15.15 0.52
C GLU A 22 -6.72 -15.93 -0.51
N GLU A 23 -6.87 -15.64 -1.82
CA GLU A 23 -6.05 -16.24 -2.89
C GLU A 23 -4.59 -15.75 -2.93
N LEU A 24 -4.32 -14.53 -2.43
CA LEU A 24 -2.98 -13.93 -2.45
C LEU A 24 -2.10 -14.35 -1.26
N GLY A 25 -2.69 -15.02 -0.27
CA GLY A 25 -2.01 -15.41 0.97
C GLY A 25 -1.53 -14.22 1.81
N GLU A 26 -0.84 -14.52 2.91
CA GLU A 26 -0.28 -13.51 3.81
C GLU A 26 0.80 -12.68 3.09
N LEU A 27 0.76 -11.35 3.24
CA LEU A 27 1.81 -10.47 2.71
C LEU A 27 3.01 -10.50 3.66
N SER A 28 4.15 -10.99 3.17
CA SER A 28 5.43 -10.76 3.83
C SER A 28 6.26 -9.75 3.04
N LEU A 29 6.71 -8.70 3.72
CA LEU A 29 7.67 -7.74 3.18
C LEU A 29 9.12 -8.13 3.52
N VAL A 30 9.34 -9.03 4.46
CA VAL A 30 10.69 -9.37 4.94
C VAL A 30 11.53 -9.94 3.81
N GLN A 31 12.76 -9.45 3.68
CA GLN A 31 13.73 -9.85 2.65
C GLN A 31 13.23 -9.66 1.21
N THR A 32 12.53 -8.54 0.93
CA THR A 32 11.99 -8.25 -0.40
C THR A 32 12.48 -6.95 -1.04
N VAL A 33 12.65 -7.06 -2.36
CA VAL A 33 12.86 -6.08 -3.43
C VAL A 33 11.67 -5.31 -3.93
N TRP A 34 11.55 -4.00 -3.74
CA TRP A 34 10.54 -3.24 -4.50
C TRP A 34 11.13 -2.03 -5.21
N ASN A 35 10.78 -1.91 -6.49
CA ASN A 35 10.91 -0.65 -7.23
C ASN A 35 9.59 0.12 -7.11
N GLY A 36 9.66 1.40 -6.79
CA GLY A 36 8.52 2.22 -6.42
C GLY A 36 8.44 3.52 -7.20
N GLU A 37 7.21 3.86 -7.59
CA GLU A 37 6.84 5.18 -8.08
C GLU A 37 5.85 5.81 -7.11
N ARG A 38 6.19 7.00 -6.60
CA ARG A 38 5.33 7.80 -5.73
C ARG A 38 4.80 8.99 -6.51
N ILE A 39 3.49 9.08 -6.63
CA ILE A 39 2.80 10.25 -7.18
C ILE A 39 2.14 11.00 -6.02
N SER A 40 2.38 12.30 -5.92
CA SER A 40 1.74 13.18 -4.93
C SER A 40 0.74 14.08 -5.61
N TYR A 41 -0.39 14.29 -4.94
CA TYR A 41 -1.51 15.06 -5.42
C TYR A 41 -1.86 16.20 -4.46
N GLU A 42 -2.31 17.32 -5.00
CA GLU A 42 -2.97 18.39 -4.27
C GLU A 42 -4.28 18.74 -4.98
N ASP A 43 -5.40 18.64 -4.27
CA ASP A 43 -6.75 18.88 -4.79
C ASP A 43 -7.10 18.05 -6.04
N GLY A 44 -6.53 16.84 -6.12
CA GLY A 44 -6.74 15.90 -7.23
C GLY A 44 -5.77 16.07 -8.40
N GLU A 45 -4.97 17.13 -8.42
CA GLU A 45 -3.96 17.38 -9.45
C GLU A 45 -2.62 16.76 -9.06
N GLU A 46 -1.95 16.13 -10.02
CA GLU A 46 -0.60 15.61 -9.83
C GLU A 46 0.39 16.77 -9.69
N VAL A 47 1.15 16.78 -8.59
CA VAL A 47 2.14 17.84 -8.31
C VAL A 47 3.58 17.35 -8.29
N ARG A 48 3.79 16.03 -8.12
CA ARG A 48 5.14 15.47 -8.00
C ARG A 48 5.15 13.97 -8.27
N VAL A 49 6.17 13.52 -8.99
CA VAL A 49 6.51 12.11 -9.18
C VAL A 49 7.92 11.85 -8.66
N ASP A 50 8.10 10.81 -7.84
CA ASP A 50 9.40 10.36 -7.38
C ASP A 50 9.58 8.86 -7.61
N ASN A 51 10.78 8.47 -8.02
CA ASN A 51 11.16 7.07 -8.12
C ASN A 51 12.03 6.67 -6.93
N LEU A 52 11.76 5.49 -6.38
CA LEU A 52 12.48 4.96 -5.24
C LEU A 52 12.61 3.44 -5.27
N TRP A 53 13.51 2.93 -4.44
CA TRP A 53 13.64 1.50 -4.17
C TRP A 53 13.49 1.27 -2.68
N LEU A 54 12.76 0.22 -2.31
CA LEU A 54 12.60 -0.24 -0.92
C LEU A 54 13.27 -1.60 -0.78
N PHE A 55 14.14 -1.71 0.22
CA PHE A 55 14.87 -2.91 0.59
C PHE A 55 14.45 -3.32 2.00
N PHE A 56 13.36 -4.08 2.09
CA PHE A 56 12.88 -4.59 3.36
C PHE A 56 13.80 -5.74 3.80
N LYS A 57 14.58 -5.53 4.86
CA LYS A 57 15.61 -6.47 5.31
C LYS A 57 15.10 -7.42 6.37
N THR A 58 14.39 -6.87 7.35
CA THR A 58 13.81 -7.61 8.48
C THR A 58 12.35 -7.22 8.66
N GLU A 59 11.70 -7.70 9.74
CA GLU A 59 10.33 -7.30 10.11
C GLU A 59 10.19 -5.82 10.50
N SER A 60 11.31 -5.14 10.80
CA SER A 60 11.30 -3.75 11.26
C SER A 60 12.31 -2.84 10.56
N GLU A 61 13.18 -3.37 9.69
CA GLU A 61 14.22 -2.59 9.02
C GLU A 61 14.04 -2.54 7.50
N VAL A 62 14.09 -1.33 6.94
CA VAL A 62 14.03 -1.06 5.50
C VAL A 62 15.13 -0.06 5.10
N ASP A 63 15.78 -0.29 3.95
CA ASP A 63 16.54 0.77 3.29
C ASP A 63 15.70 1.39 2.18
N ILE A 64 15.90 2.69 1.93
CA ILE A 64 15.20 3.41 0.88
C ILE A 64 16.21 4.14 0.02
N LYS A 65 16.16 3.94 -1.29
CA LYS A 65 16.95 4.72 -2.26
C LYS A 65 16.01 5.60 -3.06
N PHE A 66 16.17 6.92 -2.97
CA PHE A 66 15.40 7.90 -3.75
C PHE A 66 16.25 8.45 -4.88
N GLY A 67 15.93 8.10 -6.13
CA GLY A 67 16.59 8.63 -7.34
C GLY A 67 18.07 9.04 -7.13
N GLU A 68 18.35 10.32 -7.36
CA GLU A 68 19.66 10.95 -7.10
C GLU A 68 19.83 11.50 -5.67
N ALA A 69 18.74 11.60 -4.88
CA ALA A 69 18.75 12.12 -3.51
C ALA A 69 19.48 11.22 -2.51
N GLY A 70 19.88 10.01 -2.94
CA GLY A 70 20.75 9.10 -2.19
C GLY A 70 20.00 7.96 -1.52
N ARG A 71 20.71 7.27 -0.63
CA ARG A 71 20.23 6.07 0.08
C ARG A 71 20.13 6.36 1.58
N TYR A 72 18.96 6.07 2.13
CA TYR A 72 18.66 6.08 3.55
C TYR A 72 18.70 4.63 4.03
N ASN A 73 19.55 4.34 5.03
CA ASN A 73 19.75 2.99 5.52
C ASN A 73 19.20 2.81 6.92
N ASN A 74 18.82 1.57 7.23
CA ASN A 74 18.38 1.11 8.54
C ASN A 74 17.24 1.98 9.10
N LEU A 75 16.26 2.25 8.24
CA LEU A 75 15.05 2.95 8.65
C LEU A 75 14.09 1.98 9.31
N ASP A 76 13.45 2.44 10.37
CA ASP A 76 12.41 1.69 11.04
C ASP A 76 11.13 1.69 10.20
N TYR A 77 10.49 0.53 10.12
CA TYR A 77 9.12 0.41 9.63
C TYR A 77 8.33 -0.61 10.46
N SER A 78 7.01 -0.61 10.30
CA SER A 78 6.17 -1.70 10.76
C SER A 78 5.06 -1.99 9.76
N PHE A 79 4.58 -3.23 9.74
CA PHE A 79 3.48 -3.65 8.90
C PHE A 79 2.42 -4.38 9.72
N LYS A 80 1.19 -3.85 9.75
CA LYS A 80 0.07 -4.44 10.47
C LYS A 80 -1.26 -4.01 9.86
N ASN A 81 -2.23 -4.93 9.75
CA ASN A 81 -3.60 -4.63 9.34
C ASN A 81 -3.69 -3.77 8.07
N LYS A 82 -2.96 -4.14 7.01
CA LYS A 82 -2.87 -3.40 5.74
C LYS A 82 -2.20 -2.02 5.82
N VAL A 83 -1.57 -1.67 6.93
CA VAL A 83 -0.86 -0.40 7.09
C VAL A 83 0.64 -0.66 7.18
N VAL A 84 1.41 0.03 6.33
CA VAL A 84 2.87 0.13 6.42
C VAL A 84 3.20 1.49 7.03
N HIS A 85 3.75 1.50 8.23
CA HIS A 85 4.24 2.72 8.87
C HIS A 85 5.74 2.85 8.64
N PHE A 86 6.19 3.96 8.06
CA PHE A 86 7.62 4.29 8.02
C PHE A 86 7.97 5.34 9.07
N GLY A 87 9.04 5.10 9.82
CA GLY A 87 9.48 5.97 10.90
C GLY A 87 9.93 7.37 10.45
N LEU A 88 10.13 8.25 11.43
CA LEU A 88 10.44 9.68 11.21
C LEU A 88 11.80 9.96 10.55
N ASN A 89 12.67 8.95 10.44
CA ASN A 89 14.02 9.08 9.90
C ASN A 89 14.05 9.18 8.35
N THR A 90 12.90 9.09 7.68
CA THR A 90 12.76 9.32 6.23
C THR A 90 11.93 10.57 5.94
N LYS A 91 12.50 11.56 5.26
CA LYS A 91 11.76 12.78 4.86
C LYS A 91 10.73 12.52 3.75
N TYR A 92 10.76 11.35 3.11
CA TYR A 92 10.02 11.09 1.88
C TYR A 92 8.94 10.02 2.00
N LEU A 93 8.98 9.15 3.01
CA LEU A 93 7.96 8.11 3.20
C LEU A 93 7.37 8.07 4.60
N VAL A 94 7.69 9.03 5.46
CA VAL A 94 7.23 9.06 6.84
C VAL A 94 5.71 8.90 6.98
N GLY A 95 5.30 8.14 7.99
CA GLY A 95 3.90 8.02 8.42
C GLY A 95 3.22 6.74 7.94
N ASP A 96 1.90 6.74 8.08
CA ASP A 96 1.04 5.58 7.82
C ASP A 96 0.59 5.52 6.35
N TRP A 97 0.95 4.43 5.68
CA TRP A 97 0.55 4.14 4.31
C TRP A 97 -0.40 2.95 4.30
N VAL A 98 -1.59 3.13 3.74
CA VAL A 98 -2.61 2.09 3.68
C VAL A 98 -2.51 1.34 2.36
N ILE A 99 -2.50 0.02 2.39
CA ILE A 99 -2.58 -0.82 1.19
C ILE A 99 -3.98 -0.68 0.59
N THR A 100 -4.06 -0.06 -0.59
CA THR A 100 -5.30 0.16 -1.34
C THR A 100 -5.48 -0.81 -2.50
N ASN A 101 -4.38 -1.38 -2.99
CA ASN A 101 -4.40 -2.44 -3.99
C ASN A 101 -3.21 -3.40 -3.79
N ARG A 102 -3.41 -4.69 -4.07
CA ARG A 102 -2.37 -5.70 -4.00
C ARG A 102 -2.59 -6.74 -5.09
N THR A 103 -1.51 -7.12 -5.75
CA THR A 103 -1.43 -8.35 -6.56
C THR A 103 -0.27 -9.20 -6.05
N GLN A 104 0.05 -10.30 -6.75
CA GLN A 104 1.22 -11.12 -6.43
C GLN A 104 2.54 -10.33 -6.50
N ASN A 105 2.64 -9.39 -7.44
CA ASN A 105 3.89 -8.67 -7.74
C ASN A 105 3.78 -7.15 -7.58
N THR A 106 2.61 -6.64 -7.20
CA THR A 106 2.41 -5.19 -7.01
C THR A 106 1.74 -4.88 -5.69
N LEU A 107 2.15 -3.77 -5.10
CA LEU A 107 1.53 -3.22 -3.89
C LEU A 107 1.29 -1.73 -4.11
N GLN A 108 0.04 -1.30 -3.96
CA GLN A 108 -0.32 0.11 -3.98
C GLN A 108 -0.62 0.56 -2.56
N LEU A 109 0.08 1.61 -2.14
CA LEU A 109 0.04 2.21 -0.83
C LEU A 109 -0.45 3.65 -0.99
N THR A 110 -1.37 4.09 -0.14
CA THR A 110 -1.87 5.46 -0.15
C THR A 110 -1.66 6.13 1.21
N TYR A 111 -1.04 7.30 1.18
CA TYR A 111 -0.90 8.20 2.33
C TYR A 111 -1.92 9.33 2.21
N GLY A 112 -2.59 9.67 3.32
CA GLY A 112 -3.55 10.79 3.36
C GLY A 112 -4.86 10.50 2.63
N ILE A 113 -5.39 9.27 2.67
CA ILE A 113 -6.65 8.91 2.03
C ILE A 113 -7.78 9.89 2.44
N GLY A 114 -8.44 10.47 1.44
CA GLY A 114 -9.56 11.41 1.64
C GLY A 114 -9.14 12.83 2.01
N LEU A 115 -7.84 13.14 2.06
CA LEU A 115 -7.33 14.49 2.27
C LEU A 115 -7.07 15.20 0.93
N PRO A 116 -7.13 16.55 0.90
CA PRO A 116 -6.74 17.34 -0.26
C PRO A 116 -5.31 17.05 -0.74
N LYS A 117 -4.41 16.78 0.21
CA LYS A 117 -3.02 16.39 -0.06
C LYS A 117 -2.86 14.91 0.24
N TYR A 118 -2.54 14.12 -0.77
CA TYR A 118 -2.34 12.69 -0.64
C TYR A 118 -1.26 12.19 -1.59
N SER A 119 -0.73 11.01 -1.32
CA SER A 119 0.25 10.37 -2.19
C SER A 119 -0.11 8.91 -2.44
N VAL A 120 0.12 8.46 -3.66
CA VAL A 120 -0.01 7.06 -4.07
C VAL A 120 1.38 6.53 -4.38
N LEU A 121 1.78 5.46 -3.70
CA LEU A 121 3.02 4.74 -3.93
C LEU A 121 2.68 3.39 -4.57
N THR A 122 3.11 3.19 -5.81
CA THR A 122 2.98 1.91 -6.50
C THR A 122 4.33 1.21 -6.46
N LEU A 123 4.37 0.05 -5.80
CA LEU A 123 5.52 -0.81 -5.68
C LEU A 123 5.38 -2.01 -6.61
N THR A 124 6.45 -2.33 -7.33
CA THR A 124 6.58 -3.55 -8.14
C THR A 124 7.70 -4.41 -7.58
N LYS A 125 7.39 -5.68 -7.28
CA LYS A 125 8.32 -6.62 -6.68
C LYS A 125 9.43 -6.96 -7.69
N VAL A 126 10.66 -6.98 -7.22
CA VAL A 126 11.85 -7.32 -8.00
C VAL A 126 12.40 -8.68 -7.57
N TYR A 127 12.51 -8.90 -6.25
CA TYR A 127 12.91 -10.18 -5.66
C TYR A 127 12.17 -10.42 -4.33
#